data_AF-A0A1I7WEK2-F1
#
_entry.id   AF-A0A1I7WEK2-F1
#
_cell.length_a   1.000
_cell.length_b   1.000
_cell.length_c   1.000
_cell.angle_alpha   90.00
_cell.angle_beta   90.00
_cell.angle_gamma   90.00
#
_symmetry.space_group_name_H-M   'P 1'
#
loop_
_entity.id
_entity.type
_entity.pdbx_description
1 polymer ?
#
loop_
_entity_poly.entity_id
_entity_poly.type
_entity_poly.pdbx_seq_one_letter_code
_entity_poly.pdbx_strand_id
1 'polypeptide(L)'
;MARGSLLNDIEKENILPFSDAGLNQTEIAREIGRSRNVVLNFLIAPDEYGSKKSGGRPTKLGKWEKIRIMMMASNKASTARLVTNGGCPIIMKRTYFITIIFKL
;
A
#
# COMPACT_ATOMS: atom_id res chain seq x y z
N MET A 1 6.58 8.82 -4.36
CA MET A 1 5.11 8.88 -4.38
C MET A 1 4.68 9.27 -5.78
N ALA A 2 3.80 8.51 -6.43
CA ALA A 2 3.13 9.02 -7.63
C ALA A 2 2.32 10.27 -7.23
N ARG A 3 2.40 11.34 -8.02
CA ARG A 3 1.76 12.62 -7.67
C ARG A 3 0.31 12.71 -8.17
N GLY A 4 -0.08 11.88 -9.13
CA GLY A 4 -1.41 11.88 -9.73
C GLY A 4 -2.22 10.61 -9.45
N SER A 5 -3.52 10.70 -9.68
CA SER A 5 -4.42 9.54 -9.71
C SER A 5 -4.02 8.58 -10.83
N LEU A 6 -4.42 7.31 -10.70
CA LEU A 6 -4.39 6.35 -11.80
C LEU A 6 -5.32 6.80 -12.93
N LEU A 7 -5.06 6.30 -14.13
CA LEU A 7 -5.98 6.43 -15.27
C LEU A 7 -7.33 5.78 -14.93
N ASN A 8 -8.41 6.51 -15.21
CA ASN A 8 -9.77 6.00 -15.14
C ASN A 8 -10.04 5.05 -16.32
N ASP A 9 -11.04 4.19 -16.22
CA ASP A 9 -11.31 3.19 -17.26
C ASP A 9 -11.73 3.85 -18.59
N ILE A 10 -12.49 4.95 -18.52
CA ILE A 10 -12.82 5.77 -19.69
C ILE A 10 -11.56 6.36 -20.34
N GLU A 11 -10.59 6.83 -19.53
CA GLU A 11 -9.34 7.38 -20.05
C GLU A 11 -8.52 6.28 -20.74
N LYS A 12 -8.47 5.07 -20.17
CA LYS A 12 -7.80 3.91 -20.78
C LYS A 12 -8.44 3.50 -22.11
N GLU A 13 -9.77 3.46 -22.15
CA GLU A 13 -10.53 3.12 -23.35
C GLU A 13 -10.30 4.13 -24.47
N ASN A 14 -10.10 5.41 -24.14
CA ASN A 14 -9.76 6.44 -25.12
C ASN A 14 -8.30 6.36 -25.62
N ILE A 15 -7.35 5.93 -24.79
CA ILE A 15 -5.92 5.88 -25.18
C ILE A 15 -5.67 4.87 -26.31
N LEU A 16 -6.31 3.70 -26.25
CA LEU A 16 -6.04 2.62 -27.22
C LEU A 16 -6.39 3.02 -28.66
N PRO A 17 -7.61 3.53 -28.96
CA PRO A 17 -7.96 4.00 -30.31
C PRO A 17 -7.08 5.13 -30.81
N PHE A 18 -6.65 6.07 -29.94
CA PHE A 18 -5.74 7.13 -30.37
C PHE A 18 -4.36 6.62 -30.74
N SER A 19 -3.87 5.60 -30.03
CA SER A 19 -2.63 4.90 -30.39
C SER A 19 -2.77 4.16 -31.71
N ASP A 20 -3.88 3.46 -31.93
CA ASP A 20 -4.15 2.74 -33.17
C ASP A 20 -4.31 3.67 -34.38
N ALA A 21 -4.86 4.87 -34.15
CA ALA A 21 -4.92 5.94 -35.13
C ALA A 21 -3.56 6.62 -35.40
N GLY A 22 -2.49 6.22 -34.72
CA GLY A 22 -1.13 6.70 -34.92
C GLY A 22 -0.83 8.08 -34.33
N LEU A 23 -1.65 8.58 -33.39
CA LEU A 23 -1.38 9.85 -32.73
C LEU A 23 -0.11 9.78 -31.89
N ASN A 24 0.58 10.90 -31.78
CA ASN A 24 1.76 10.97 -30.93
C ASN A 24 1.35 10.96 -29.44
N GLN A 25 2.16 10.35 -28.57
CA GLN A 25 1.91 10.24 -27.13
C GLN A 25 1.65 11.61 -26.47
N THR A 26 2.29 12.66 -26.96
CA THR A 26 2.09 14.03 -26.47
C THR A 26 0.71 14.60 -26.84
N GLU A 27 0.20 14.23 -28.02
CA GLU A 27 -1.13 14.65 -28.49
C GLU A 27 -2.22 13.91 -27.73
N ILE A 28 -2.05 12.59 -27.55
CA ILE A 28 -2.93 11.76 -26.72
C ILE A 28 -2.99 12.31 -25.28
N ALA A 29 -1.84 12.66 -24.72
CA ALA A 29 -1.75 13.26 -23.39
C ALA A 29 -2.47 14.61 -23.30
N ARG A 30 -2.42 15.42 -24.38
CA ARG A 30 -3.11 16.71 -24.47
C ARG A 30 -4.63 16.54 -24.54
N GLU A 31 -5.11 15.60 -25.36
CA GLU A 31 -6.55 15.30 -25.50
C GLU A 31 -7.16 14.80 -24.19
N ILE A 32 -6.45 13.93 -23.48
CA ILE A 32 -6.94 13.32 -22.22
C ILE A 32 -6.65 14.22 -21.00
N GLY A 33 -5.83 15.27 -21.16
CA GLY A 33 -5.43 16.14 -20.07
C GLY A 33 -4.52 15.45 -19.04
N ARG A 34 -3.72 14.47 -19.48
CA ARG A 34 -2.79 13.70 -18.63
C ARG A 34 -1.34 13.97 -19.01
N SER A 35 -0.41 13.49 -18.19
CA SER A 35 1.01 13.63 -18.51
C SER A 35 1.43 12.61 -19.57
N ARG A 36 2.34 13.00 -20.46
CA ARG A 36 2.94 12.12 -21.48
C ARG A 36 3.47 10.81 -20.87
N ASN A 37 4.09 10.89 -19.69
CA ASN A 37 4.69 9.72 -19.03
C ASN A 37 3.63 8.71 -18.55
N VAL A 38 2.44 9.18 -18.16
CA VAL A 38 1.33 8.31 -17.78
C VAL A 38 0.79 7.55 -18.99
N VAL A 39 0.63 8.23 -20.12
CA VAL A 39 0.21 7.61 -21.39
C VAL A 39 1.25 6.59 -21.86
N LEU A 40 2.53 6.97 -21.86
CA LEU A 40 3.63 6.07 -22.22
C LEU A 40 3.64 4.79 -21.37
N ASN A 41 3.57 4.92 -20.04
CA ASN A 41 3.57 3.77 -19.14
C ASN A 41 2.36 2.86 -19.34
N PHE A 42 1.20 3.42 -19.69
CA PHE A 42 0.02 2.65 -20.02
C PHE A 42 0.18 1.89 -21.34
N LEU A 43 0.67 2.55 -22.39
CA LEU A 43 0.88 1.92 -23.71
C LEU A 43 1.94 0.80 -23.69
N ILE A 44 2.94 0.88 -22.80
CA ILE A 44 3.95 -0.18 -22.65
C ILE A 44 3.34 -1.47 -22.11
N ALA A 45 2.42 -1.37 -21.15
CA ALA A 45 1.82 -2.52 -20.48
C ALA A 45 0.38 -2.19 -20.05
N PRO A 46 -0.59 -2.25 -20.99
CA PRO A 46 -1.96 -1.86 -20.70
C PRO A 46 -2.62 -2.79 -19.66
N ASP A 47 -2.36 -4.09 -19.75
CA ASP A 47 -2.94 -5.10 -18.86
C ASP A 47 -2.37 -5.03 -17.43
N GLU A 48 -1.09 -4.67 -17.30
CA GLU A 48 -0.42 -4.59 -16.00
C GLU A 48 -0.57 -3.22 -15.33
N TYR A 49 -1.14 -2.23 -16.03
CA TYR A 49 -1.22 -0.86 -15.53
C TYR A 49 -2.04 -0.77 -14.24
N GLY A 50 -1.41 -0.27 -13.17
CA GLY A 50 -2.06 -0.12 -11.87
C GLY A 50 -2.27 -1.43 -11.09
N SER A 51 -1.84 -2.57 -11.61
CA SER A 51 -1.91 -3.88 -10.92
C SER A 51 -0.98 -3.94 -9.70
N LYS A 52 0.15 -3.23 -9.76
CA LYS A 52 1.18 -3.24 -8.72
C LYS A 52 0.69 -2.54 -7.45
N LYS A 53 0.34 -3.35 -6.45
CA LYS A 53 0.05 -2.87 -5.09
C LYS A 53 1.33 -2.33 -4.44
N SER A 54 1.24 -1.16 -3.82
CA SER A 54 2.32 -0.67 -2.96
C SER A 54 2.41 -1.55 -1.72
N GLY A 55 3.61 -2.09 -1.45
CA GLY A 55 3.91 -2.68 -0.15
C GLY A 55 3.78 -1.59 0.90
N GLY A 56 2.72 -1.66 1.71
CA GLY A 56 2.45 -0.68 2.74
C GLY A 56 3.60 -0.58 3.75
N ARG A 57 3.45 0.34 4.70
CA ARG A 57 4.46 0.52 5.75
C ARG A 57 4.72 -0.81 6.47
N PRO A 58 5.98 -1.27 6.58
CA PRO A 58 6.28 -2.51 7.28
C PRO A 58 5.85 -2.41 8.74
N THR A 59 5.31 -3.51 9.28
CA THR A 59 4.89 -3.56 10.68
C THR A 59 6.11 -3.54 11.60
N LYS A 60 6.04 -2.79 12.69
CA LYS A 60 7.12 -2.71 13.69
C LYS A 60 7.43 -4.06 14.35
N LEU A 61 6.46 -4.97 14.39
CA LEU A 61 6.60 -6.30 14.97
C LEU A 61 6.74 -7.36 13.88
N GLY A 62 7.75 -8.21 14.03
CA GLY A 62 7.93 -9.42 13.24
C GLY A 62 6.91 -10.51 13.60
N LYS A 63 6.84 -11.57 12.77
CA LYS A 63 5.94 -12.72 12.98
C LYS A 63 6.15 -13.36 14.36
N TRP A 64 7.40 -13.61 14.73
CA TRP A 64 7.75 -14.27 16.00
C TRP A 64 7.42 -13.42 17.23
N GLU A 65 7.62 -12.11 17.16
CA GLU A 65 7.28 -11.18 18.24
C GLU A 65 5.77 -11.16 18.48
N LYS A 66 4.96 -11.16 17.41
CA LYS A 66 3.50 -11.26 17.51
C LYS A 66 3.06 -12.57 18.19
N ILE A 67 3.66 -13.71 17.79
CA ILE A 67 3.38 -15.02 18.40
C ILE A 67 3.72 -15.00 19.89
N ARG A 68 4.89 -14.45 20.25
CA ARG A 68 5.35 -14.40 21.64
C ARG A 68 4.46 -13.53 22.52
N ILE A 69 4.03 -12.37 22.01
CA ILE A 69 3.07 -11.48 22.70
C ILE A 69 1.73 -12.20 22.90
N MET A 70 1.22 -12.88 21.87
CA MET A 70 -0.05 -13.63 21.94
C MET A 70 0.00 -14.74 23.00
N MET A 71 1.07 -15.53 23.04
CA MET A 71 1.24 -16.58 24.05
C MET A 71 1.30 -16.03 25.47
N MET A 72 2.05 -14.94 25.69
CA MET A 72 2.15 -14.31 27.01
C MET A 72 0.82 -13.71 27.48
N ALA A 73 0.06 -13.10 26.58
CA ALA A 73 -1.26 -12.53 26.89
C ALA A 73 -2.31 -13.61 27.19
N SER A 74 -2.24 -14.76 26.53
CA SER A 74 -3.17 -15.88 26.76
C SER A 74 -2.90 -16.61 28.07
N ASN A 75 -1.63 -16.74 28.48
CA ASN A 75 -1.25 -17.54 29.64
C ASN A 75 -1.33 -16.77 30.96
N LYS A 76 -1.33 -15.44 30.94
CA LYS A 76 -1.35 -14.59 32.14
C LYS A 76 -2.15 -13.32 31.88
N ALA A 77 -3.00 -12.90 32.82
CA ALA A 77 -3.64 -11.58 32.84
C ALA A 77 -2.59 -10.48 33.13
N SER A 78 -1.74 -10.23 32.15
CA SER A 78 -0.59 -9.33 32.26
C SER A 78 -0.93 -8.00 31.64
N THR A 79 -0.64 -6.90 32.33
CA THR A 79 -0.67 -5.58 31.70
C THR A 79 0.36 -5.53 30.58
N ALA A 80 0.07 -4.81 29.48
CA ALA A 80 0.93 -4.75 28.29
C ALA A 80 2.40 -4.38 28.59
N ARG A 81 2.64 -3.66 29.69
CA ARG A 81 3.96 -3.24 30.19
C ARG A 81 4.76 -4.39 30.83
N LEU A 82 4.08 -5.38 31.40
CA LEU A 82 4.72 -6.57 31.99
C LEU A 82 5.15 -7.55 30.90
N VAL A 83 4.36 -7.68 29.83
CA VAL A 83 4.66 -8.50 28.65
C VAL A 83 5.92 -8.01 27.92
N THR A 84 6.19 -6.71 27.93
CA THR A 84 7.42 -6.12 27.36
C THR A 84 8.65 -6.30 28.23
N ASN A 85 8.51 -6.44 29.56
CA ASN A 85 9.64 -6.47 30.50
C ASN A 85 10.09 -7.88 30.90
N GLY A 86 9.22 -8.89 30.79
CA GLY A 86 9.47 -10.27 31.24
C GLY A 86 10.31 -11.17 30.32
N GLY A 87 11.08 -10.61 29.38
CA GLY A 87 12.00 -11.40 28.53
C GLY A 87 11.80 -11.30 27.01
N CYS A 88 10.99 -10.36 26.54
CA CYS A 88 11.04 -9.91 25.14
C CYS A 88 11.78 -8.57 25.10
N PRO A 89 12.92 -8.44 24.40
CA PRO A 89 13.51 -7.13 24.16
C PRO A 89 12.68 -6.41 23.09
N ILE A 90 11.44 -6.06 23.42
CA ILE A 90 10.64 -5.18 22.60
C ILE A 90 11.27 -3.82 22.80
N ILE A 91 12.14 -3.43 21.87
CA ILE A 91 12.73 -2.08 21.84
C ILE A 91 11.57 -1.11 22.00
N MET A 92 11.50 -0.48 23.16
CA MET A 92 10.43 0.41 23.57
C MET A 92 10.24 1.49 22.51
N LYS A 93 9.19 1.39 21.70
CA LYS A 93 8.62 2.55 21.02
C LYS A 93 7.17 2.67 21.47
N ARG A 94 7.08 3.26 22.68
CA ARG A 94 5.97 3.92 23.38
C ARG A 94 4.75 4.18 22.48
N THR A 95 3.56 3.80 22.96
CA THR A 95 2.18 3.98 22.44
C THR A 95 1.47 2.76 21.84
N TYR A 96 0.90 1.91 22.70
CA TYR A 96 -0.26 1.06 22.36
C TYR A 96 -1.18 0.97 23.57
N PHE A 97 -2.15 1.88 23.68
CA PHE A 97 -3.17 1.82 24.72
C PHE A 97 -4.61 1.76 24.17
N ILE A 98 -4.82 1.71 22.85
CA ILE A 98 -6.17 1.95 22.30
C ILE A 98 -6.77 0.79 21.49
N THR A 99 -6.01 -0.21 21.04
CA THR A 99 -6.57 -1.18 20.06
C THR A 99 -7.08 -2.50 20.63
N ILE A 100 -6.85 -2.82 21.90
CA ILE A 100 -7.21 -4.15 22.46
C ILE A 100 -8.66 -4.21 22.97
N ILE A 101 -9.31 -3.07 23.24
CA ILE A 101 -10.66 -3.06 23.86
C ILE A 101 -11.82 -3.10 22.83
N PHE A 102 -11.60 -2.73 21.56
CA PHE A 102 -12.70 -2.49 20.60
C PHE A 102 -12.96 -3.60 19.55
N LYS A 103 -12.48 -4.83 19.78
CA LYS A 103 -12.66 -5.94 18.81
C LYS A 103 -13.09 -7.27 19.44
N LEU A 104 -13.82 -7.22 20.56
CA LEU A 104 -14.65 -8.33 21.04
C LEU A 104 -16.06 -8.18 20.48
#